data_AF-A0A7S2LZK8-F1
#
_entry.id   AF-A0A7S2LZK8-F1
#
_cell.length_a   1.000
_cell.length_b   1.000
_cell.length_c   1.000
_cell.angle_alpha   90.00
_cell.angle_beta   90.00
_cell.angle_gamma   90.00
#
_symmetry.space_group_name_H-M   'P 1'
#
loop_
_entity.id
_entity.type
_entity.pdbx_description
1 polymer ?
#
loop_
_entity_poly.entity_id
_entity_poly.type
_entity_poly.pdbx_seq_one_letter_code
_entity_poly.pdbx_strand_id
1 'polypeptide(L)'
;MGASASKIKFRESLTSLISRDVSPEDAEFWDELWKIPSSADEVFELLTPDNARRLRDERFDNLATLFTQATAQLCQIVETPYTIYFDQALNCVRVLTRVLPFLLEKGDLGDGDLNV
;
A
#
# COMPACT_ATOMS: atom_id res chain seq x y z
N MET A 1 -0.55 16.51 -20.32
CA MET A 1 0.84 16.14 -19.96
C MET A 1 1.00 15.61 -18.51
N GLY A 2 -0.08 15.31 -17.75
CA GLY A 2 0.01 14.98 -16.31
C GLY A 2 0.03 13.48 -15.92
N ALA A 3 -0.43 12.58 -16.79
CA ALA A 3 -0.53 11.15 -16.45
C ALA A 3 0.85 10.47 -16.30
N SER A 4 1.85 10.89 -17.10
CA SER A 4 3.19 10.29 -17.08
C SER A 4 3.95 10.62 -15.78
N ALA A 5 3.88 11.88 -15.33
CA ALA A 5 4.54 12.30 -14.08
C ALA A 5 3.92 11.62 -12.85
N SER A 6 2.59 11.45 -12.85
CA SER A 6 1.86 10.76 -11.80
C SER A 6 2.28 9.28 -11.70
N LYS A 7 2.35 8.57 -12.84
CA LYS A 7 2.81 7.18 -12.88
C LYS A 7 4.27 7.02 -12.42
N ILE A 8 5.14 7.97 -12.75
CA ILE A 8 6.53 8.00 -12.26
C ILE A 8 6.56 8.12 -10.74
N LYS A 9 5.81 9.09 -10.19
CA LYS A 9 5.78 9.34 -8.75
C LYS A 9 5.27 8.12 -7.97
N PHE A 10 4.17 7.50 -8.42
CA PHE A 10 3.66 6.28 -7.78
C PHE A 10 4.67 5.12 -7.84
N ARG A 11 5.39 4.97 -8.96
CA ARG A 11 6.48 3.99 -9.07
C ARG A 11 7.62 4.28 -8.09
N GLU A 12 7.98 5.54 -7.89
CA GLU A 12 8.98 5.95 -6.91
C GLU A 12 8.54 5.66 -5.48
N SER A 13 7.27 5.91 -5.14
CA SER A 13 6.71 5.58 -3.82
C SER A 13 6.76 4.07 -3.56
N LEU A 14 6.34 3.24 -4.53
CA LEU A 14 6.45 1.77 -4.41
C LEU A 14 7.90 1.27 -4.33
N THR A 15 8.81 1.88 -5.10
CA THR A 15 10.24 1.55 -5.02
C THR A 15 10.81 1.92 -3.66
N SER A 16 10.35 3.03 -3.07
CA SER A 16 10.75 3.46 -1.73
C SER A 16 10.33 2.44 -0.67
N LEU A 17 9.10 1.91 -0.75
CA LEU A 17 8.61 0.87 0.18
C LEU A 17 9.53 -0.37 0.23
N ILE A 18 10.17 -0.71 -0.89
CA ILE A 18 11.01 -1.91 -1.00
C ILE A 18 12.48 -1.60 -0.66
N SER A 19 12.94 -0.40 -0.98
CA SER A 19 14.36 -0.04 -0.89
C SER A 19 14.78 0.56 0.46
N ARG A 20 13.87 1.23 1.18
CA ARG A 20 14.16 1.92 2.43
C ARG A 20 13.02 1.82 3.43
N ASP A 21 13.32 2.10 4.69
CA ASP A 21 12.29 2.23 5.72
C ASP A 21 11.54 3.55 5.53
N VAL A 22 10.22 3.48 5.66
CA VAL A 22 9.33 4.64 5.51
C VAL A 22 8.68 4.92 6.85
N SER A 23 8.73 6.17 7.30
CA SER A 23 8.10 6.55 8.55
C SER A 23 6.57 6.40 8.45
N PRO A 24 5.91 5.77 9.43
CA PRO A 24 4.45 5.77 9.53
C PRO A 24 3.83 7.17 9.63
N GLU A 25 4.62 8.16 10.07
CA GLU A 25 4.21 9.56 10.23
C GLU A 25 4.32 10.38 8.94
N ASP A 26 4.89 9.82 7.86
CA ASP A 26 5.03 10.48 6.56
C ASP A 26 3.70 10.51 5.80
N ALA A 27 2.77 11.34 6.27
CA ALA A 27 1.42 11.42 5.73
C ALA A 27 1.40 11.78 4.23
N GLU A 28 2.33 12.60 3.77
CA GLU A 28 2.44 12.97 2.36
C GLU A 28 2.76 11.74 1.50
N PHE A 29 3.74 10.95 1.92
CA PHE A 29 4.09 9.70 1.23
C PHE A 29 2.92 8.72 1.16
N TRP A 30 2.21 8.49 2.28
CA TRP A 30 1.11 7.52 2.32
C TRP A 30 -0.09 7.99 1.49
N ASP A 31 -0.39 9.30 1.51
CA ASP A 31 -1.48 9.88 0.71
C ASP A 31 -1.29 9.71 -0.79
N GLU A 32 -0.04 9.74 -1.27
CA GLU A 32 0.28 9.54 -2.68
C GLU A 32 -0.17 8.16 -3.19
N LEU A 33 -0.06 7.13 -2.36
CA LEU A 33 -0.47 5.77 -2.73
C LEU A 33 -1.97 5.64 -2.96
N TRP A 34 -2.78 6.54 -2.39
CA TRP A 34 -4.25 6.54 -2.55
C TRP A 34 -4.71 7.55 -3.59
N LYS A 35 -3.97 8.63 -3.81
CA LYS A 35 -4.36 9.73 -4.70
C LYS A 35 -3.87 9.57 -6.14
N ILE A 36 -2.75 8.87 -6.35
CA ILE A 36 -2.09 8.83 -7.65
C ILE A 36 -2.59 7.72 -8.59
N PRO A 37 -2.80 6.46 -8.13
CA PRO A 37 -3.14 5.38 -9.05
C PRO A 37 -4.44 5.65 -9.81
N SER A 38 -4.41 5.43 -11.12
CA SER A 38 -5.55 5.67 -12.00
C SER A 38 -6.35 4.40 -12.30
N SER A 39 -5.74 3.23 -12.17
CA SER A 39 -6.37 1.93 -12.46
C SER A 39 -5.83 0.79 -11.60
N ALA A 40 -6.53 -0.34 -11.59
CA ALA A 40 -6.03 -1.56 -10.95
C ALA A 40 -4.80 -2.11 -11.70
N ASP A 41 -4.78 -2.04 -13.03
CA ASP A 41 -3.66 -2.50 -13.85
C ASP A 41 -2.36 -1.78 -13.47
N GLU A 42 -2.42 -0.46 -13.23
CA GLU A 42 -1.25 0.31 -12.81
C GLU A 42 -0.69 -0.16 -11.46
N VAL A 43 -1.56 -0.47 -10.50
CA VAL A 43 -1.15 -1.03 -9.20
C VAL A 43 -0.50 -2.39 -9.39
N PHE A 44 -1.08 -3.27 -10.22
CA PHE A 44 -0.60 -4.65 -10.41
C PHE A 44 0.68 -4.71 -11.25
N GLU A 45 0.86 -3.81 -12.21
CA GLU A 45 2.07 -3.63 -13.00
C GLU A 45 3.27 -3.22 -12.13
N LEU A 46 3.06 -2.29 -11.20
CA LEU A 46 4.16 -1.72 -10.40
C LEU A 46 4.45 -2.53 -9.13
N LEU A 47 3.40 -2.96 -8.44
CA LEU A 47 3.51 -3.88 -7.33
C LEU A 47 3.49 -5.31 -7.87
N THR A 48 4.58 -5.73 -8.51
CA THR A 48 4.75 -7.09 -9.05
C THR A 48 4.71 -8.16 -7.94
N PRO A 49 4.48 -9.45 -8.26
CA PRO A 49 4.48 -10.50 -7.23
C PRO A 49 5.84 -10.62 -6.52
N ASP A 50 6.92 -10.41 -7.26
CA ASP A 50 8.28 -10.39 -6.72
C ASP A 50 8.47 -9.24 -5.72
N ASN A 51 8.09 -8.02 -6.12
CA ASN A 51 8.13 -6.84 -5.26
C ASN A 51 7.27 -7.00 -4.00
N ALA A 52 6.08 -7.59 -4.11
CA ALA A 52 5.21 -7.83 -2.96
C ALA A 52 5.81 -8.86 -1.98
N ARG A 53 6.45 -9.93 -2.48
CA ARG A 53 7.17 -10.88 -1.63
C ARG A 53 8.39 -10.27 -0.98
N ARG A 54 9.16 -9.46 -1.71
CA ARG A 54 10.28 -8.71 -1.14
C ARG A 54 9.83 -7.73 -0.07
N LEU A 55 8.72 -7.02 -0.30
CA LEU A 55 8.12 -6.15 0.70
C LEU A 55 7.74 -6.93 1.98
N ARG A 56 7.18 -8.14 1.84
CA ARG A 56 6.89 -9.03 2.99
C ARG A 56 8.16 -9.52 3.68
N ASP A 57 9.12 -10.05 2.92
CA ASP A 57 10.25 -10.81 3.46
C ASP A 57 11.40 -9.90 3.94
N GLU A 58 11.61 -8.76 3.30
CA GLU A 58 12.72 -7.83 3.59
C GLU A 58 12.27 -6.56 4.33
N ARG A 59 10.99 -6.17 4.22
CA ARG A 59 10.47 -4.85 4.67
C ARG A 59 9.08 -4.95 5.32
N PHE A 60 8.91 -5.93 6.21
CA PHE A 60 7.61 -6.23 6.80
C PHE A 60 6.96 -5.04 7.51
N ASP A 61 7.72 -4.18 8.20
CA ASP A 61 7.18 -3.00 8.88
C ASP A 61 6.53 -2.00 7.90
N ASN A 62 7.14 -1.82 6.71
CA ASN A 62 6.54 -1.01 5.65
C ASN A 62 5.24 -1.65 5.14
N LEU A 63 5.21 -2.98 5.01
CA LEU A 63 4.01 -3.71 4.60
C LEU A 63 2.88 -3.60 5.63
N ALA A 64 3.21 -3.76 6.91
CA ALA A 64 2.27 -3.62 8.02
C ALA A 64 1.71 -2.21 8.09
N THR A 65 2.57 -1.19 7.91
CA THR A 65 2.15 0.21 7.85
C THR A 65 1.27 0.48 6.64
N LEU A 66 1.64 -0.01 5.45
CA LEU A 66 0.84 0.11 4.23
C LEU A 66 -0.57 -0.47 4.43
N PHE A 67 -0.67 -1.67 5.00
CA PHE A 67 -1.94 -2.34 5.26
C PHE A 67 -2.78 -1.56 6.29
N THR A 68 -2.14 -1.11 7.37
CA THR A 68 -2.79 -0.36 8.45
C THR A 68 -3.33 0.99 7.94
N GLN A 69 -2.52 1.75 7.22
CA GLN A 69 -2.90 3.05 6.66
C GLN A 69 -4.02 2.91 5.62
N ALA A 70 -3.94 1.92 4.72
CA ALA A 70 -5.01 1.66 3.76
C ALA A 70 -6.35 1.33 4.43
N THR A 71 -6.31 0.54 5.51
CA THR A 71 -7.51 0.16 6.27
C THR A 71 -8.06 1.35 7.04
N ALA A 72 -7.19 2.14 7.69
CA ALA A 72 -7.59 3.36 8.41
C ALA A 72 -8.26 4.38 7.48
N GLN A 73 -7.70 4.59 6.28
CA GLN A 73 -8.27 5.46 5.26
C GLN A 73 -9.68 5.00 4.84
N LEU A 74 -9.88 3.68 4.67
CA LEU A 74 -11.20 3.14 4.35
C LEU A 74 -12.20 3.37 5.49
N CYS A 75 -11.82 3.12 6.74
CA CYS A 75 -12.68 3.39 7.90
C CYS A 75 -13.09 4.88 7.96
N GLN A 76 -12.14 5.79 7.78
CA GLN A 76 -12.39 7.23 7.79
C GLN A 76 -13.37 7.66 6.69
N ILE A 77 -13.21 7.13 5.47
CA ILE A 77 -14.10 7.45 4.35
C ILE A 77 -15.51 6.90 4.58
N VAL A 78 -15.64 5.73 5.22
CA VAL A 78 -16.94 5.16 5.58
C VAL A 78 -17.65 6.01 6.64
N GLU A 79 -16.92 6.54 7.63
CA GLU A 79 -17.48 7.42 8.65
C GLU A 79 -17.99 8.74 8.05
N THR A 80 -17.30 9.27 7.04
CA THR A 80 -17.71 10.51 6.35
C THR A 80 -17.62 10.39 4.83
N PRO A 81 -18.65 9.85 4.17
CA PRO A 81 -18.59 9.49 2.76
C PRO A 81 -18.78 10.71 1.85
N TYR A 82 -17.69 11.42 1.56
CA TYR A 82 -17.64 12.41 0.49
C TYR A 82 -17.18 11.79 -0.82
N THR A 83 -17.89 12.07 -1.91
CA THR A 83 -17.63 11.51 -3.25
C THR A 83 -16.22 11.79 -3.76
N ILE A 84 -15.61 12.90 -3.33
CA ILE A 84 -14.23 13.27 -3.67
C ILE A 84 -13.18 12.25 -3.18
N TYR A 85 -13.52 11.39 -2.22
CA TYR A 85 -12.62 10.37 -1.67
C TYR A 85 -12.88 8.97 -2.22
N PHE A 86 -13.86 8.78 -3.11
CA PHE A 86 -14.21 7.44 -3.60
C PHE A 86 -13.08 6.81 -4.43
N ASP A 87 -12.35 7.62 -5.21
CA ASP A 87 -11.17 7.14 -5.93
C ASP A 87 -10.05 6.72 -4.98
N GLN A 88 -9.88 7.43 -3.86
CA GLN A 88 -8.91 7.06 -2.83
C GLN A 88 -9.28 5.74 -2.16
N ALA A 89 -10.56 5.57 -1.78
CA ALA A 89 -11.05 4.30 -1.23
C ALA A 89 -10.85 3.15 -2.23
N LEU A 90 -11.14 3.38 -3.50
CA LEU A 90 -10.93 2.38 -4.56
C LEU A 90 -9.45 2.01 -4.69
N ASN A 91 -8.55 2.97 -4.59
CA ASN A 91 -7.10 2.73 -4.60
C ASN A 91 -6.61 1.97 -3.37
N CYS A 92 -7.12 2.27 -2.16
CA CYS A 92 -6.84 1.47 -0.96
C CYS A 92 -7.26 0.01 -1.18
N VAL A 93 -8.47 -0.24 -1.71
CA VAL A 93 -8.95 -1.60 -2.01
C VAL A 93 -8.07 -2.30 -3.05
N ARG A 94 -7.64 -1.61 -4.11
CA ARG A 94 -6.74 -2.17 -5.13
C ARG A 94 -5.40 -2.60 -4.52
N VAL A 95 -4.80 -1.76 -3.68
CA VAL A 95 -3.54 -2.06 -2.99
C VAL A 95 -3.71 -3.21 -2.01
N LEU A 96 -4.75 -3.20 -1.18
CA LEU A 96 -5.06 -4.27 -0.23
C LEU A 96 -5.27 -5.61 -0.93
N THR A 97 -6.07 -5.62 -2.01
CA THR A 97 -6.29 -6.82 -2.86
C THR A 97 -4.98 -7.34 -3.42
N ARG A 98 -4.03 -6.44 -3.70
CA ARG A 98 -2.73 -6.82 -4.23
C ARG A 98 -1.82 -7.43 -3.18
N VAL A 99 -1.75 -6.86 -1.97
CA VAL A 99 -0.81 -7.32 -0.93
C VAL A 99 -1.31 -8.50 -0.10
N LEU A 100 -2.63 -8.60 0.11
CA LEU A 100 -3.24 -9.58 1.01
C LEU A 100 -2.86 -11.04 0.68
N PRO A 101 -2.85 -11.50 -0.59
CA PRO A 101 -2.42 -12.86 -0.89
C PRO A 101 -0.98 -13.16 -0.45
N PHE A 102 -0.07 -12.18 -0.60
CA PHE A 102 1.33 -12.35 -0.26
C PHE A 102 1.57 -12.34 1.25
N LEU A 103 0.79 -11.54 2.00
CA LEU A 103 0.76 -11.59 3.46
C LEU A 103 0.39 -12.99 3.97
N LEU A 104 -0.52 -13.67 3.27
CA LEU A 104 -1.01 -15.01 3.65
C LEU A 104 -0.21 -16.18 3.05
N GLU A 105 0.75 -15.92 2.15
CA GLU A 105 1.53 -16.96 1.46
C GLU A 105 2.42 -17.78 2.42
N LYS A 106 2.95 -17.14 3.47
CA LYS A 106 3.56 -17.85 4.59
C LYS A 106 2.47 -17.96 5.65
N GLY A 107 1.93 -19.15 5.85
CA GLY A 107 0.89 -19.44 6.85
C GLY A 107 1.34 -19.26 8.31
N ASP A 108 2.37 -18.44 8.53
CA ASP A 108 2.97 -18.12 9.80
C ASP A 108 3.20 -16.61 9.77
N LEU A 109 2.28 -15.83 10.37
CA LEU A 109 2.34 -14.37 10.48
C LEU A 109 3.40 -13.93 11.52
N GLY A 110 4.53 -14.65 11.53
CA GLY A 110 5.39 -14.81 12.68
C GLY A 110 4.72 -15.75 13.69
N ASP A 111 5.44 -16.78 14.12
CA ASP A 111 5.38 -17.19 15.52
C ASP A 111 5.44 -15.89 16.32
N GLY A 112 4.30 -15.45 16.85
CA GLY A 112 4.29 -14.37 17.82
C GLY A 112 5.30 -14.79 18.89
N ASP A 113 6.27 -13.93 19.19
CA ASP A 113 7.13 -14.12 20.35
C ASP A 113 6.22 -14.47 21.54
N LEU A 114 6.20 -15.75 21.92
CA LEU A 114 5.51 -16.27 23.10
C LEU A 114 6.25 -15.88 24.40
N ASN A 115 6.96 -14.75 24.38
CA ASN A 115 7.76 -14.23 25.47
C ASN A 115 7.36 -12.79 25.84
N VAL A 116 6.06 -12.52 25.90
CA VAL A 116 5.49 -11.50 26.80
C VAL A 116 4.40 -12.13 27.66
#